data_AF-A0A1M3KXW1-F1
#
_entry.id   AF-A0A1M3KXW1-F1
#
_cell.length_a   1.000
_cell.length_b   1.000
_cell.length_c   1.000
_cell.angle_alpha   90.00
_cell.angle_beta   90.00
_cell.angle_gamma   90.00
#
_symmetry.space_group_name_H-M   'P 1'
#
loop_
_entity.id
_entity.type
_entity.pdbx_description
1 polymer ?
#
loop_
_entity_poly.entity_id
_entity_poly.type
_entity_poly.pdbx_seq_one_letter_code
_entity_poly.pdbx_strand_id
1 'polypeptide(L)'
;MKTFLRLSLVTLLFGIGTFAVVGSTFTADVKCGIDNLIDTDFALLKGKRVVLVTHAAARARSGRSTAEEFMLRKDIRLVRILAPEHGYYGVVSAGETVHSDTLGGTPVVSLYGALRRPDSSMLSDADVVVIDMQDIGVRSYTYISTMTEVMEACALFSRPLIVLDRPNPLGGTVVDGNLPDPALRSFIGRLPIPYVHGCTMGELATMTNEEGWLAKGAGGQPRRCSLTVVRLKRWKRSMSWEETGLPWYPTSPNIPTVHAVRGYAVTGLTGELGPVSIGIGTASPFTVIGAPTLAFDTILVRRLARYGVIAQAARYNPAVGKFARQVCTGYYLAFSMNDDVKPFRAALALLSVLHRSQPALFPDSLASSRQAGMFNKAVGSSAILPLILSDGSWTDIEALAVAGLQDFLKRREKYLLY
;
A
#
# COMPACT_ATOMS: atom_id res chain seq x y z
N MET A 1 -17.47 -72.01 55.37
CA MET A 1 -16.38 -71.35 56.14
C MET A 1 -16.04 -70.04 55.46
N LYS A 2 -16.26 -68.90 56.13
CA LYS A 2 -15.62 -67.59 55.95
C LYS A 2 -15.78 -66.89 54.58
N THR A 3 -15.95 -65.59 54.39
CA THR A 3 -16.33 -64.39 55.17
C THR A 3 -16.60 -63.31 54.09
N PHE A 4 -17.48 -62.36 54.40
CA PHE A 4 -17.90 -61.20 53.63
C PHE A 4 -16.79 -60.37 52.94
N LEU A 5 -17.11 -59.79 51.77
CA LEU A 5 -16.68 -58.43 51.43
C LEU A 5 -17.76 -57.74 50.56
N ARG A 6 -18.46 -56.77 51.16
CA ARG A 6 -19.32 -55.82 50.44
C ARG A 6 -18.42 -54.81 49.74
N LEU A 7 -18.51 -54.71 48.41
CA LEU A 7 -17.89 -53.62 47.65
C LEU A 7 -18.96 -52.56 47.37
N SER A 8 -18.80 -51.39 48.00
CA SER A 8 -19.62 -50.20 47.74
C SER A 8 -19.27 -49.65 46.37
N LEU A 9 -20.29 -49.51 45.50
CA LEU A 9 -20.18 -48.88 44.20
C LEU A 9 -20.10 -47.36 44.39
N VAL A 10 -18.89 -46.80 44.34
CA VAL A 10 -18.69 -45.34 44.25
C VAL A 10 -18.74 -44.97 42.78
N THR A 11 -19.88 -44.46 42.32
CA THR A 11 -20.03 -43.87 40.99
C THR A 11 -19.37 -42.50 40.98
N LEU A 12 -18.14 -42.43 40.47
CA LEU A 12 -17.43 -41.16 40.23
C LEU A 12 -18.03 -40.51 38.97
N LEU A 13 -18.96 -39.57 39.15
CA LEU A 13 -19.42 -38.68 38.07
C LEU A 13 -18.32 -37.66 37.76
N PHE A 14 -17.50 -37.96 36.76
CA PHE A 14 -16.62 -36.97 36.12
C PHE A 14 -17.49 -36.02 35.29
N GLY A 15 -17.93 -34.92 35.89
CA GLY A 15 -18.50 -33.78 35.17
C GLY A 15 -17.40 -33.09 34.37
N ILE A 16 -17.23 -33.45 33.09
CA ILE A 16 -16.42 -32.67 32.15
C ILE A 16 -17.23 -31.40 31.83
N GLY A 17 -16.99 -30.35 32.60
CA GLY A 17 -17.43 -29.00 32.26
C GLY A 17 -16.62 -28.52 31.05
N THR A 18 -17.15 -28.70 29.84
CA THR A 18 -16.66 -28.02 28.65
C THR A 18 -17.00 -26.54 28.76
N PHE A 19 -16.12 -25.76 29.39
CA PHE A 19 -16.08 -24.32 29.17
C PHE A 19 -15.63 -24.08 27.73
N ALA A 20 -16.59 -24.01 26.81
CA ALA A 20 -16.37 -23.39 25.53
C ALA A 20 -16.10 -21.90 25.79
N VAL A 21 -14.82 -21.53 25.90
CA VAL A 21 -14.41 -20.14 25.75
C VAL A 21 -14.66 -19.81 24.29
N VAL A 22 -15.88 -19.35 23.99
CA VAL A 22 -16.17 -18.67 22.74
C VAL A 22 -15.44 -17.34 22.86
N GLY A 23 -14.17 -17.33 22.47
CA GLY A 23 -13.44 -16.10 22.22
C GLY A 23 -14.12 -15.40 21.05
N SER A 24 -15.11 -14.57 21.34
CA SER A 24 -15.61 -13.60 20.37
C SER A 24 -14.46 -12.67 20.05
N THR A 25 -13.69 -13.00 19.02
CA THR A 25 -12.78 -12.04 18.39
C THR A 25 -13.67 -10.95 17.82
N PHE A 26 -13.86 -9.88 18.59
CA PHE A 26 -14.54 -8.67 18.13
C PHE A 26 -13.71 -8.13 16.96
N THR A 27 -14.13 -8.42 15.73
CA THR A 27 -13.65 -7.68 14.56
C THR A 27 -14.03 -6.23 14.79
N ALA A 28 -13.05 -5.33 14.77
CA ALA A 28 -13.34 -3.93 15.01
C ALA A 28 -14.27 -3.43 13.91
N ASP A 29 -15.34 -2.74 14.27
CA ASP A 29 -16.26 -2.15 13.30
C ASP A 29 -15.70 -0.81 12.79
N VAL A 30 -14.58 -0.87 12.07
CA VAL A 30 -13.89 0.32 11.52
C VAL A 30 -14.80 1.03 10.52
N LYS A 31 -14.90 2.36 10.65
CA LYS A 31 -15.61 3.22 9.69
C LYS A 31 -14.61 4.09 8.93
N CYS A 32 -14.61 3.95 7.61
CA CYS A 32 -13.85 4.78 6.69
C CYS A 32 -14.42 6.20 6.62
N GLY A 33 -13.69 7.13 6.01
CA GLY A 33 -14.16 8.52 5.81
C GLY A 33 -15.52 8.59 5.11
N ILE A 34 -15.78 7.73 4.12
CA ILE A 34 -17.07 7.65 3.44
C ILE A 34 -18.21 7.22 4.38
N ASP A 35 -17.98 6.25 5.27
CA ASP A 35 -18.99 5.81 6.23
C ASP A 35 -19.33 6.94 7.23
N ASN A 36 -18.32 7.74 7.60
CA ASN A 36 -18.52 8.88 8.49
C ASN A 36 -19.22 10.06 7.79
N LEU A 37 -19.03 10.23 6.48
CA LEU A 37 -19.85 11.13 5.68
C LEU A 37 -21.31 10.66 5.63
N ILE A 38 -21.55 9.36 5.41
CA ILE A 38 -22.89 8.78 5.41
C ILE A 38 -23.57 8.98 6.77
N ASP A 39 -22.87 8.69 7.87
CA ASP A 39 -23.36 8.89 9.25
C ASP A 39 -23.80 10.34 9.54
N THR A 40 -23.20 11.31 8.85
CA THR A 40 -23.49 12.75 9.01
C THR A 40 -24.43 13.29 7.94
N ASP A 41 -25.11 12.39 7.21
CA ASP A 41 -26.00 12.73 6.08
C ASP A 41 -25.30 13.64 5.04
N PHE A 42 -24.01 13.37 4.80
CA PHE A 42 -23.16 14.12 3.87
C PHE A 42 -23.15 15.65 4.12
N ALA A 43 -23.29 16.10 5.37
CA ALA A 43 -23.39 17.52 5.71
C ALA A 43 -22.29 18.41 5.08
N LEU A 44 -21.06 17.90 4.93
CA LEU A 44 -19.94 18.63 4.32
C LEU A 44 -20.11 18.88 2.80
N LEU A 45 -20.94 18.09 2.12
CA LEU A 45 -21.11 18.07 0.66
C LEU A 45 -22.50 18.56 0.20
N LYS A 46 -23.42 18.79 1.14
CA LYS A 46 -24.78 19.22 0.83
C LYS A 46 -24.79 20.53 0.02
N GLY A 47 -25.49 20.50 -1.10
CA GLY A 47 -25.61 21.59 -2.08
C GLY A 47 -24.37 21.83 -2.95
N LYS A 48 -23.33 20.99 -2.86
CA LYS A 48 -22.05 21.25 -3.54
C LYS A 48 -21.91 20.49 -4.86
N ARG A 49 -21.18 21.11 -5.78
CA ARG A 49 -20.60 20.47 -6.97
C ARG A 49 -19.27 19.82 -6.58
N VAL A 50 -19.20 18.51 -6.77
CA VAL A 50 -18.09 17.69 -6.29
C VAL A 50 -17.32 17.11 -7.47
N VAL A 51 -16.00 17.33 -7.49
CA VAL A 51 -15.07 16.49 -8.26
C VAL A 51 -14.57 15.39 -7.33
N LEU A 52 -14.72 14.13 -7.73
CA LEU A 52 -14.30 12.98 -6.93
C LEU A 52 -13.06 12.33 -7.53
N VAL A 53 -11.97 12.28 -6.77
CA VAL A 53 -10.77 11.52 -7.11
C VAL A 53 -10.87 10.15 -6.44
N THR A 54 -11.07 9.09 -7.22
CA THR A 54 -11.39 7.77 -6.67
C THR A 54 -11.09 6.62 -7.62
N HIS A 55 -11.25 5.39 -7.11
CA HIS A 55 -11.26 4.14 -7.87
C HIS A 55 -12.31 3.18 -7.30
N ALA A 56 -12.50 2.02 -7.91
CA ALA A 56 -13.57 1.07 -7.57
C ALA A 56 -13.37 0.34 -6.24
N ALA A 57 -12.15 0.26 -5.70
CA ALA A 57 -11.89 -0.26 -4.36
C ALA A 57 -12.29 0.69 -3.22
N ALA A 58 -12.56 1.98 -3.53
CA ALA A 58 -13.04 2.94 -2.55
C ALA A 58 -14.54 2.76 -2.33
N ARG A 59 -14.86 1.91 -1.36
CA ARG A 59 -16.24 1.52 -1.02
C ARG A 59 -16.59 1.86 0.42
N ALA A 60 -17.86 2.12 0.65
CA ALA A 60 -18.47 2.16 1.97
C ALA A 60 -18.68 0.73 2.50
N ARG A 61 -19.00 0.59 3.78
CA ARG A 61 -19.33 -0.69 4.41
C ARG A 61 -20.53 -1.39 3.79
N SER A 62 -21.43 -0.64 3.16
CA SER A 62 -22.56 -1.17 2.38
C SER A 62 -22.10 -2.00 1.17
N GLY A 63 -20.83 -1.89 0.78
CA GLY A 63 -20.28 -2.46 -0.45
C GLY A 63 -20.43 -1.55 -1.66
N ARG A 64 -21.21 -0.46 -1.59
CA ARG A 64 -21.28 0.53 -2.69
C ARG A 64 -20.02 1.38 -2.75
N SER A 65 -19.61 1.72 -3.96
CA SER A 65 -18.52 2.66 -4.21
C SER A 65 -18.90 4.06 -3.76
N THR A 66 -17.89 4.87 -3.43
CA THR A 66 -18.11 6.27 -3.07
C THR A 66 -18.74 7.08 -4.20
N ALA A 67 -18.43 6.74 -5.45
CA ALA A 67 -19.08 7.35 -6.60
C ALA A 67 -20.59 7.03 -6.64
N GLU A 68 -20.97 5.77 -6.42
CA GLU A 68 -22.39 5.37 -6.33
C GLU A 68 -23.10 6.06 -5.17
N GLU A 69 -22.48 6.10 -3.98
CA GLU A 69 -23.06 6.79 -2.81
C GLU A 69 -23.31 8.28 -3.11
N PHE A 70 -22.43 8.95 -3.87
CA PHE A 70 -22.64 10.35 -4.27
C PHE A 70 -23.72 10.49 -5.36
N MET A 71 -23.80 9.58 -6.31
CA MET A 71 -24.81 9.60 -7.39
C MET A 71 -26.24 9.39 -6.88
N LEU A 72 -26.41 8.69 -5.75
CA LEU A 72 -27.72 8.48 -5.12
C LEU A 72 -28.29 9.75 -4.45
N ARG A 73 -27.47 10.80 -4.29
CA ARG A 73 -27.85 12.02 -3.58
C ARG A 73 -28.37 13.08 -4.55
N LYS A 74 -29.57 13.60 -4.26
CA LYS A 74 -30.13 14.75 -5.00
C LYS A 74 -29.50 16.09 -4.61
N ASP A 75 -28.93 16.13 -3.42
CA ASP A 75 -28.32 17.30 -2.81
C ASP A 75 -26.79 17.34 -2.98
N ILE A 76 -26.20 16.41 -3.73
CA ILE A 76 -24.78 16.45 -4.13
C ILE A 76 -24.74 16.36 -5.65
N ARG A 77 -24.02 17.28 -6.30
CA ARG A 77 -23.83 17.21 -7.75
C ARG A 77 -22.42 16.70 -8.06
N LEU A 78 -22.30 15.42 -8.37
CA LEU A 78 -21.04 14.85 -8.83
C LEU A 78 -20.77 15.29 -10.28
N VAL A 79 -19.84 16.23 -10.46
CA VAL A 79 -19.56 16.84 -11.78
C VAL A 79 -18.59 16.01 -12.62
N ARG A 80 -17.63 15.36 -11.97
CA ARG A 80 -16.58 14.58 -12.63
C ARG A 80 -15.92 13.61 -11.66
N ILE A 81 -15.47 12.48 -12.19
CA ILE A 81 -14.59 11.53 -11.51
C ILE A 81 -13.20 11.64 -12.13
N LEU A 82 -12.18 11.72 -11.28
CA LEU A 82 -10.77 11.66 -11.68
C LEU A 82 -10.18 10.34 -11.18
N ALA A 83 -9.77 9.47 -12.10
CA ALA A 83 -9.26 8.14 -11.79
C ALA A 83 -7.72 8.10 -11.79
N PRO A 84 -7.06 7.35 -10.91
CA PRO A 84 -5.60 7.23 -10.86
C PRO A 84 -5.04 6.26 -11.93
N GLU A 85 -3.80 5.79 -11.75
CA GLU A 85 -3.01 4.98 -12.70
C GLU A 85 -3.72 3.80 -13.37
N HIS A 86 -4.58 3.07 -12.66
CA HIS A 86 -5.24 1.86 -13.17
C HIS A 86 -6.67 2.11 -13.70
N GLY A 87 -7.05 3.39 -13.83
CA GLY A 87 -8.42 3.81 -14.14
C GLY A 87 -9.40 3.54 -13.01
N TYR A 88 -10.68 3.86 -13.24
CA TYR A 88 -11.70 3.76 -12.19
C TYR A 88 -11.85 2.32 -11.70
N TYR A 89 -11.98 1.35 -12.59
CA TYR A 89 -12.15 -0.07 -12.21
C TYR A 89 -10.86 -0.77 -11.76
N GLY A 90 -9.70 -0.13 -11.88
CA GLY A 90 -8.43 -0.74 -11.48
C GLY A 90 -7.99 -1.92 -12.36
N VAL A 91 -8.42 -1.97 -13.62
CA VAL A 91 -8.21 -3.10 -14.54
C VAL A 91 -7.10 -2.88 -15.56
N VAL A 92 -6.59 -1.65 -15.68
CA VAL A 92 -5.52 -1.30 -16.63
C VAL A 92 -4.15 -1.63 -16.02
N SER A 93 -3.25 -2.24 -16.81
CA SER A 93 -1.93 -2.64 -16.32
C SER A 93 -1.08 -1.43 -15.93
N ALA A 94 -0.12 -1.62 -15.02
CA ALA A 94 0.84 -0.57 -14.66
C ALA A 94 1.62 -0.10 -15.90
N GLY A 95 1.74 1.22 -16.09
CA GLY A 95 2.43 1.80 -17.25
C GLY A 95 1.60 1.94 -18.52
N GLU A 96 0.37 1.41 -18.58
CA GLU A 96 -0.51 1.54 -19.75
C GLU A 96 -1.36 2.83 -19.73
N THR A 97 -1.87 3.23 -20.88
CA THR A 97 -2.72 4.43 -21.00
C THR A 97 -4.16 4.11 -20.61
N VAL A 98 -4.74 4.92 -19.73
CA VAL A 98 -6.15 4.81 -19.33
C VAL A 98 -6.97 5.82 -20.14
N HIS A 99 -8.03 5.35 -20.81
CA HIS A 99 -8.95 6.21 -21.56
C HIS A 99 -10.05 6.80 -20.67
N SER A 100 -10.61 7.95 -21.08
CA SER A 100 -11.78 8.55 -20.42
C SER A 100 -13.01 7.67 -20.61
N ASP A 101 -13.88 7.65 -19.60
CA ASP A 101 -15.09 6.82 -19.54
C ASP A 101 -16.26 7.63 -18.95
N THR A 102 -17.43 7.02 -18.78
CA THR A 102 -18.54 7.57 -18.01
C THR A 102 -19.07 6.57 -16.99
N LEU A 103 -19.42 7.03 -15.80
CA LEU A 103 -20.08 6.22 -14.78
C LEU A 103 -21.41 6.89 -14.43
N GLY A 104 -22.53 6.22 -14.69
CA GLY A 104 -23.86 6.78 -14.41
C GLY A 104 -24.13 8.13 -15.12
N GLY A 105 -23.49 8.38 -16.26
CA GLY A 105 -23.54 9.65 -16.98
C GLY A 105 -22.55 10.72 -16.49
N THR A 106 -21.82 10.49 -15.41
CA THR A 106 -20.73 11.36 -14.94
C THR A 106 -19.43 11.07 -15.71
N PRO A 107 -18.73 12.10 -16.24
CA PRO A 107 -17.44 11.91 -16.90
C PRO A 107 -16.36 11.36 -15.95
N VAL A 108 -15.59 10.38 -16.43
CA VAL A 108 -14.42 9.80 -15.78
C VAL A 108 -13.18 10.19 -16.59
N VAL A 109 -12.22 10.86 -15.95
CA VAL A 109 -10.97 11.32 -16.58
C VAL A 109 -9.78 10.68 -15.88
N SER A 110 -8.84 10.15 -16.65
CA SER A 110 -7.60 9.58 -16.09
C SER A 110 -6.59 10.65 -15.67
N LEU A 111 -6.03 10.49 -14.47
CA LEU A 111 -4.88 11.23 -13.96
C LEU A 111 -3.57 10.44 -14.11
N TYR A 112 -3.37 9.79 -15.26
CA TYR A 112 -2.16 9.03 -15.57
C TYR A 112 -1.51 9.43 -16.90
N GLY A 113 -0.26 9.03 -17.09
CA GLY A 113 0.51 9.36 -18.30
C GLY A 113 0.88 10.84 -18.37
N ALA A 114 0.47 11.52 -19.44
CA ALA A 114 0.77 12.94 -19.68
C ALA A 114 0.05 13.87 -18.70
N LEU A 115 -1.08 13.43 -18.15
CA LEU A 115 -1.94 14.23 -17.28
C LEU A 115 -1.97 13.60 -15.89
N ARG A 116 -0.98 13.90 -15.06
CA ARG A 116 -0.92 13.39 -13.66
C ARG A 116 -1.52 14.35 -12.63
N ARG A 117 -1.78 15.58 -13.06
CA ARG A 117 -2.29 16.68 -12.24
C ARG A 117 -3.53 17.25 -12.89
N PRO A 118 -4.63 17.45 -12.15
CA PRO A 118 -5.80 18.14 -12.69
C PRO A 118 -5.42 19.56 -13.11
N ASP A 119 -5.88 19.98 -14.29
CA ASP A 119 -5.78 21.37 -14.73
C ASP A 119 -6.97 22.21 -14.24
N SER A 120 -6.99 23.50 -14.58
CA SER A 120 -8.04 24.42 -14.16
C SER A 120 -9.41 24.04 -14.72
N SER A 121 -9.48 23.53 -15.95
CA SER A 121 -10.73 23.12 -16.60
C SER A 121 -11.36 21.91 -15.90
N MET A 122 -10.52 21.09 -15.25
CA MET A 122 -10.98 19.92 -14.52
C MET A 122 -11.60 20.24 -13.17
N LEU A 123 -11.28 21.40 -12.59
CA LEU A 123 -11.72 21.80 -11.24
C LEU A 123 -12.57 23.08 -11.20
N SER A 124 -12.72 23.79 -12.33
CA SER A 124 -13.35 25.13 -12.37
C SER A 124 -14.83 25.11 -11.99
N ASP A 125 -15.53 24.02 -12.29
CA ASP A 125 -16.95 23.80 -12.01
C ASP A 125 -17.21 23.12 -10.66
N ALA A 126 -16.15 22.85 -9.88
CA ALA A 126 -16.24 22.22 -8.57
C ALA A 126 -16.28 23.26 -7.43
N ASP A 127 -17.17 23.06 -6.47
CA ASP A 127 -17.15 23.78 -5.20
C ASP A 127 -16.19 23.11 -4.21
N VAL A 128 -15.95 21.80 -4.37
CA VAL A 128 -15.03 21.01 -3.55
C VAL A 128 -14.48 19.82 -4.34
N VAL A 129 -13.22 19.49 -4.09
CA VAL A 129 -12.61 18.24 -4.53
C VAL A 129 -12.62 17.24 -3.38
N VAL A 130 -13.03 16.01 -3.62
CA VAL A 130 -13.01 14.92 -2.65
C VAL A 130 -12.03 13.86 -3.13
N ILE A 131 -11.11 13.41 -2.28
CA ILE A 131 -10.27 12.24 -2.50
C ILE A 131 -10.81 11.09 -1.66
N ASP A 132 -11.07 9.96 -2.30
CA ASP A 132 -11.33 8.69 -1.63
C ASP A 132 -10.69 7.54 -2.42
N MET A 133 -9.56 7.05 -1.93
CA MET A 133 -8.78 5.98 -2.58
C MET A 133 -8.18 5.06 -1.51
N GLN A 134 -8.27 3.75 -1.72
CA GLN A 134 -7.55 2.77 -0.91
C GLN A 134 -6.10 2.62 -1.41
N ASP A 135 -5.15 3.12 -0.64
CA ASP A 135 -3.71 2.93 -0.87
C ASP A 135 -3.20 1.63 -0.21
N ILE A 136 -1.92 1.28 -0.41
CA ILE A 136 -1.29 0.07 0.12
C ILE A 136 -0.19 0.31 1.16
N GLY A 137 0.11 1.56 1.50
CA GLY A 137 1.09 1.91 2.54
C GLY A 137 2.55 1.90 2.07
N VAL A 138 2.80 1.93 0.76
CA VAL A 138 4.13 1.84 0.15
C VAL A 138 4.36 2.99 -0.82
N ARG A 139 5.49 3.69 -0.67
CA ARG A 139 5.81 4.94 -1.39
C ARG A 139 5.79 4.83 -2.92
N SER A 140 6.15 3.67 -3.46
CA SER A 140 6.14 3.44 -4.91
C SER A 140 4.76 3.14 -5.48
N TYR A 141 3.73 2.98 -4.64
CA TYR A 141 2.35 2.90 -5.08
C TYR A 141 1.79 4.31 -5.27
N THR A 142 1.34 4.60 -6.49
CA THR A 142 1.26 6.00 -6.96
C THR A 142 0.05 6.79 -6.47
N TYR A 143 -0.84 6.22 -5.66
CA TYR A 143 -2.06 6.91 -5.24
C TYR A 143 -1.79 8.08 -4.29
N ILE A 144 -0.79 7.96 -3.41
CA ILE A 144 -0.31 9.10 -2.61
C ILE A 144 0.37 10.17 -3.48
N SER A 145 0.94 9.79 -4.62
CA SER A 145 1.46 10.74 -5.60
C SER A 145 0.32 11.46 -6.33
N THR A 146 -0.72 10.75 -6.76
CA THR A 146 -1.96 11.34 -7.29
C THR A 146 -2.57 12.30 -6.28
N MET A 147 -2.68 11.91 -5.01
CA MET A 147 -3.14 12.79 -3.92
C MET A 147 -2.30 14.08 -3.87
N THR A 148 -0.98 13.97 -3.94
CA THR A 148 -0.07 15.14 -3.91
C THR A 148 -0.30 16.07 -5.10
N GLU A 149 -0.44 15.53 -6.31
CA GLU A 149 -0.70 16.34 -7.51
C GLU A 149 -2.09 17.01 -7.45
N VAL A 150 -3.11 16.32 -6.95
CA VAL A 150 -4.45 16.90 -6.72
C VAL A 150 -4.39 18.01 -5.67
N MET A 151 -3.66 17.81 -4.58
CA MET A 151 -3.43 18.84 -3.56
C MET A 151 -2.75 20.08 -4.15
N GLU A 152 -1.73 19.89 -5.02
CA GLU A 152 -1.09 21.01 -5.72
C GLU A 152 -2.07 21.77 -6.61
N ALA A 153 -2.93 21.07 -7.36
CA ALA A 153 -3.96 21.70 -8.18
C ALA A 153 -5.00 22.45 -7.32
N CYS A 154 -5.45 21.86 -6.21
CA CYS A 154 -6.37 22.49 -5.29
C CYS A 154 -5.79 23.76 -4.66
N ALA A 155 -4.50 23.72 -4.27
CA ALA A 155 -3.79 24.90 -3.76
C ALA A 155 -3.59 25.97 -4.85
N LEU A 156 -3.33 25.59 -6.09
CA LEU A 156 -3.14 26.52 -7.21
C LEU A 156 -4.45 27.21 -7.64
N PHE A 157 -5.57 26.48 -7.63
CA PHE A 157 -6.87 26.96 -8.11
C PHE A 157 -7.85 27.31 -7.00
N SER A 158 -7.34 27.43 -5.76
CA SER A 158 -8.09 27.77 -4.56
C SER A 158 -9.34 26.92 -4.34
N ARG A 159 -9.23 25.61 -4.60
CA ARG A 159 -10.33 24.66 -4.41
C ARG A 159 -10.20 24.00 -3.03
N PRO A 160 -11.27 24.00 -2.21
CA PRO A 160 -11.32 23.18 -1.01
C PRO A 160 -11.12 21.70 -1.34
N LEU A 161 -10.36 21.01 -0.50
CA LEU A 161 -10.07 19.59 -0.63
C LEU A 161 -10.54 18.84 0.61
N ILE A 162 -11.29 17.76 0.40
CA ILE A 162 -11.70 16.83 1.44
C ILE A 162 -11.03 15.47 1.17
N VAL A 163 -10.33 14.91 2.14
CA VAL A 163 -9.82 13.53 2.08
C VAL A 163 -10.71 12.64 2.95
N LEU A 164 -11.29 11.61 2.35
CA LEU A 164 -12.00 10.56 3.06
C LEU A 164 -10.96 9.52 3.47
N ASP A 165 -10.60 9.51 4.75
CA ASP A 165 -9.46 8.71 5.16
C ASP A 165 -9.78 7.21 5.13
N ARG A 166 -8.74 6.40 4.88
CA ARG A 166 -8.81 4.94 4.80
C ARG A 166 -7.68 4.30 5.59
N PRO A 167 -7.88 3.09 6.17
CA PRO A 167 -6.82 2.37 6.85
C PRO A 167 -5.60 2.14 5.96
N ASN A 168 -4.41 2.25 6.55
CA ASN A 168 -3.20 1.73 5.93
C ASN A 168 -3.20 0.19 6.10
N PRO A 169 -3.17 -0.61 5.02
CA PRO A 169 -3.25 -2.08 5.12
C PRO A 169 -2.01 -2.76 5.70
N LEU A 170 -0.88 -2.04 5.80
CA LEU A 170 0.30 -2.48 6.55
C LEU A 170 0.28 -2.01 8.02
N GLY A 171 -0.81 -1.40 8.47
CA GLY A 171 -0.92 -0.78 9.78
C GLY A 171 -0.27 0.62 9.83
N GLY A 172 -0.38 1.26 10.98
CA GLY A 172 0.23 2.56 11.28
C GLY A 172 1.54 2.49 12.07
N THR A 173 1.89 1.30 12.55
CA THR A 173 3.08 1.03 13.39
C THR A 173 4.30 0.65 12.55
N VAL A 174 4.11 -0.13 11.48
CA VAL A 174 5.19 -0.56 10.58
C VAL A 174 5.69 0.62 9.76
N VAL A 175 6.96 0.97 9.95
CA VAL A 175 7.70 1.96 9.15
C VAL A 175 9.07 1.41 8.82
N ASP A 176 9.45 1.46 7.55
CA ASP A 176 10.76 0.97 7.12
C ASP A 176 11.21 1.66 5.83
N GLY A 177 12.53 1.78 5.68
CA GLY A 177 13.15 2.37 4.51
C GLY A 177 13.62 3.81 4.65
N ASN A 178 14.49 4.20 3.73
CA ASN A 178 15.14 5.50 3.73
C ASN A 178 14.22 6.59 3.17
N LEU A 179 14.51 7.83 3.55
CA LEU A 179 14.01 8.98 2.81
C LEU A 179 14.62 9.00 1.40
N PRO A 180 13.84 9.38 0.38
CA PRO A 180 14.34 9.40 -0.99
C PRO A 180 15.25 10.60 -1.21
N ASP A 181 16.33 10.41 -1.96
CA ASP A 181 17.14 11.49 -2.51
C ASP A 181 16.25 12.43 -3.34
N PRO A 182 16.22 13.75 -3.04
CA PRO A 182 15.48 14.73 -3.83
C PRO A 182 15.78 14.71 -5.33
N ALA A 183 17.00 14.34 -5.73
CA ALA A 183 17.40 14.22 -7.14
C ALA A 183 16.70 13.06 -7.86
N LEU A 184 16.20 12.06 -7.12
CA LEU A 184 15.48 10.91 -7.63
C LEU A 184 13.95 11.07 -7.55
N ARG A 185 13.47 12.24 -7.10
CA ARG A 185 12.05 12.54 -6.99
C ARG A 185 11.33 12.30 -8.32
N SER A 186 10.28 11.50 -8.27
CA SER A 186 9.48 11.13 -9.43
C SER A 186 8.06 10.78 -9.02
N PHE A 187 7.22 10.35 -9.97
CA PHE A 187 5.83 9.98 -9.65
C PHE A 187 5.72 8.73 -8.76
N ILE A 188 6.70 7.83 -8.75
CA ILE A 188 6.76 6.66 -7.85
C ILE A 188 7.54 6.94 -6.55
N GLY A 189 7.81 8.21 -6.28
CA GLY A 189 8.62 8.66 -5.14
C GLY A 189 8.40 10.15 -4.92
N ARG A 190 7.12 10.56 -4.90
CA ARG A 190 6.73 11.97 -4.98
C ARG A 190 6.91 12.71 -3.66
N LEU A 191 6.69 12.00 -2.56
CA LEU A 191 6.77 12.50 -1.19
C LEU A 191 8.11 12.09 -0.56
N PRO A 192 8.74 12.98 0.24
CA PRO A 192 9.97 12.68 0.97
C PRO A 192 9.67 11.89 2.26
N ILE A 193 9.16 10.67 2.08
CA ILE A 193 8.76 9.74 3.16
C ILE A 193 9.49 8.39 2.99
N PRO A 194 9.59 7.53 4.02
CA PRO A 194 10.13 6.17 3.91
C PRO A 194 9.40 5.31 2.89
N TYR A 195 10.01 4.20 2.48
CA TYR A 195 9.39 3.28 1.52
C TYR A 195 8.09 2.67 2.07
N VAL A 196 8.11 2.16 3.30
CA VAL A 196 6.90 1.83 4.08
C VAL A 196 6.72 2.94 5.11
N HIS A 197 5.69 3.77 4.92
CA HIS A 197 5.57 5.03 5.67
C HIS A 197 4.71 4.91 6.94
N GLY A 198 3.85 3.88 7.03
CA GLY A 198 2.99 3.62 8.18
C GLY A 198 2.06 4.79 8.51
N CYS A 199 1.55 5.52 7.52
CA CYS A 199 0.61 6.63 7.70
C CYS A 199 -0.65 6.37 6.87
N THR A 200 -1.79 6.92 7.28
CA THR A 200 -2.99 6.96 6.43
C THR A 200 -2.86 8.04 5.35
N MET A 201 -3.75 8.01 4.35
CA MET A 201 -3.77 9.04 3.31
C MET A 201 -4.10 10.42 3.89
N GLY A 202 -5.01 10.50 4.87
CA GLY A 202 -5.34 11.74 5.57
C GLY A 202 -4.17 12.32 6.36
N GLU A 203 -3.39 11.48 7.05
CA GLU A 203 -2.16 11.89 7.73
C GLU A 203 -1.11 12.43 6.75
N LEU A 204 -0.90 11.72 5.63
CA LEU A 204 0.03 12.16 4.57
C LEU A 204 -0.44 13.45 3.88
N ALA A 205 -1.74 13.62 3.64
CA ALA A 205 -2.28 14.85 3.09
C ALA A 205 -2.02 16.03 4.04
N THR A 206 -2.28 15.85 5.33
CA THR A 206 -2.05 16.89 6.35
C THR A 206 -0.56 17.26 6.41
N MET A 207 0.31 16.25 6.50
CA MET A 207 1.77 16.44 6.49
C MET A 207 2.25 17.16 5.23
N THR A 208 1.78 16.76 4.05
CA THR A 208 2.13 17.38 2.77
C THR A 208 1.74 18.86 2.74
N ASN A 209 0.58 19.19 3.29
CA ASN A 209 0.06 20.56 3.35
C ASN A 209 0.87 21.46 4.31
N GLU A 210 1.35 20.89 5.42
CA GLU A 210 1.98 21.65 6.50
C GLU A 210 3.51 21.75 6.40
N GLU A 211 4.18 20.71 5.90
CA GLU A 211 5.66 20.63 5.78
C GLU A 211 6.20 21.34 4.51
N GLY A 212 5.34 22.01 3.74
CA GLY A 212 5.74 22.78 2.57
C GLY A 212 6.20 21.92 1.39
N TRP A 213 5.60 20.74 1.22
CA TRP A 213 5.94 19.79 0.15
C TRP A 213 5.22 20.05 -1.17
N LEU A 214 4.23 20.95 -1.15
CA LEU A 214 3.59 21.49 -2.34
C LEU A 214 4.48 22.58 -2.98
N ALA A 215 4.32 22.78 -4.29
CA ALA A 215 5.01 23.85 -5.02
C ALA A 215 4.85 25.23 -4.34
N LYS A 216 5.95 25.98 -4.25
CA LYS A 216 5.96 27.33 -3.66
C LYS A 216 5.18 28.32 -4.54
N GLY A 217 4.53 29.30 -3.89
CA GLY A 217 3.85 30.40 -4.54
C GLY A 217 4.78 31.54 -4.97
N ALA A 218 4.19 32.59 -5.52
CA ALA A 218 4.92 33.83 -5.80
C ALA A 218 5.56 34.36 -4.50
N GLY A 219 6.84 34.74 -4.55
CA GLY A 219 7.61 35.16 -3.36
C GLY A 219 8.14 34.02 -2.48
N GLY A 220 8.08 32.76 -2.94
CA GLY A 220 8.74 31.63 -2.27
C GLY A 220 7.99 31.04 -1.08
N GLN A 221 6.77 31.52 -0.79
CA GLN A 221 5.96 31.03 0.32
C GLN A 221 5.41 29.62 0.03
N PRO A 222 5.37 28.70 1.02
CA PRO A 222 4.74 27.40 0.85
C PRO A 222 3.27 27.56 0.50
N ARG A 223 2.80 26.88 -0.56
CA ARG A 223 1.36 26.81 -0.82
C ARG A 223 0.71 25.79 0.09
N ARG A 224 -0.54 26.06 0.43
CA ARG A 224 -1.42 25.16 1.18
C ARG A 224 -2.77 25.11 0.48
N CYS A 225 -3.39 23.94 0.44
CA CYS A 225 -4.80 23.79 0.08
C CYS A 225 -5.67 23.93 1.34
N SER A 226 -6.91 24.37 1.17
CA SER A 226 -7.92 24.32 2.24
C SER A 226 -8.34 22.86 2.44
N LEU A 227 -7.64 22.17 3.34
CA LEU A 227 -7.75 20.73 3.56
C LEU A 227 -8.71 20.41 4.72
N THR A 228 -9.61 19.47 4.49
CA THR A 228 -10.38 18.79 5.54
C THR A 228 -10.14 17.30 5.44
N VAL A 229 -9.88 16.62 6.56
CA VAL A 229 -9.78 15.16 6.61
C VAL A 229 -10.99 14.60 7.36
N VAL A 230 -11.79 13.76 6.69
CA VAL A 230 -12.83 12.98 7.35
C VAL A 230 -12.19 11.73 7.93
N ARG A 231 -11.89 11.79 9.22
CA ARG A 231 -11.11 10.77 9.96
C ARG A 231 -11.83 9.43 9.97
N LEU A 232 -11.05 8.37 10.12
CA LEU A 232 -11.52 7.03 10.50
C LEU A 232 -12.15 7.07 11.88
N LYS A 233 -13.08 6.15 12.15
CA LYS A 233 -13.48 5.80 13.51
C LYS A 233 -13.13 4.35 13.79
N ARG A 234 -12.71 4.08 15.03
CA ARG A 234 -12.40 2.74 15.57
C ARG A 234 -11.19 2.03 14.94
N TRP A 235 -10.53 2.63 13.95
CA TRP A 235 -9.22 2.16 13.51
C TRP A 235 -8.16 2.50 14.56
N LYS A 236 -7.21 1.58 14.78
CA LYS A 236 -6.02 1.80 15.60
C LYS A 236 -4.80 1.50 14.76
N ARG A 237 -3.70 2.21 15.01
CA ARG A 237 -2.44 2.03 14.26
C ARG A 237 -1.92 0.59 14.30
N SER A 238 -2.13 -0.12 15.40
CA SER A 238 -1.66 -1.49 15.58
C SER A 238 -2.50 -2.53 14.83
N MET A 239 -3.64 -2.14 14.25
CA MET A 239 -4.53 -3.09 13.58
C MET A 239 -3.90 -3.59 12.29
N SER A 240 -3.90 -4.91 12.12
CA SER A 240 -3.81 -5.50 10.80
C SER A 240 -5.07 -5.21 9.99
N TRP A 241 -5.01 -5.40 8.67
CA TRP A 241 -6.19 -5.27 7.82
C TRP A 241 -7.33 -6.20 8.27
N GLU A 242 -7.02 -7.45 8.60
CA GLU A 242 -8.00 -8.45 9.03
C GLU A 242 -8.72 -8.02 10.32
N GLU A 243 -8.01 -7.39 11.25
CA GLU A 243 -8.59 -6.87 12.50
C GLU A 243 -9.56 -5.69 12.28
N THR A 244 -9.46 -4.99 11.14
CA THR A 244 -10.38 -3.90 10.78
C THR A 244 -11.78 -4.38 10.42
N GLY A 245 -11.96 -5.68 10.14
CA GLY A 245 -13.23 -6.23 9.65
C GLY A 245 -13.65 -5.76 8.25
N LEU A 246 -12.82 -4.97 7.55
CA LEU A 246 -13.14 -4.46 6.22
C LEU A 246 -12.81 -5.50 5.13
N PRO A 247 -13.67 -5.68 4.12
CA PRO A 247 -13.34 -6.48 2.95
C PRO A 247 -12.22 -5.81 2.15
N TRP A 248 -11.30 -6.62 1.60
CA TRP A 248 -10.32 -6.14 0.64
C TRP A 248 -10.90 -6.14 -0.77
N TYR A 249 -10.91 -4.97 -1.41
CA TYR A 249 -11.19 -4.85 -2.84
C TYR A 249 -9.88 -4.61 -3.57
N PRO A 250 -9.61 -5.31 -4.70
CA PRO A 250 -8.37 -5.14 -5.45
C PRO A 250 -8.11 -3.67 -5.81
N THR A 251 -6.96 -3.15 -5.39
CA THR A 251 -6.56 -1.76 -5.69
C THR A 251 -5.88 -1.64 -7.05
N SER A 252 -5.34 -2.74 -7.58
CA SER A 252 -4.81 -2.85 -8.94
C SER A 252 -4.86 -4.32 -9.40
N PRO A 253 -4.61 -4.62 -10.70
CA PRO A 253 -4.71 -5.99 -11.20
C PRO A 253 -3.78 -6.97 -10.47
N ASN A 254 -2.62 -6.48 -10.01
CA ASN A 254 -1.62 -7.28 -9.32
C ASN A 254 -1.71 -7.21 -7.79
N ILE A 255 -2.64 -6.44 -7.21
CA ILE A 255 -2.89 -6.39 -5.76
C ILE A 255 -4.31 -6.92 -5.47
N PRO A 256 -4.58 -8.22 -5.73
CA PRO A 256 -5.91 -8.80 -5.53
C PRO A 256 -6.24 -9.07 -4.06
N THR A 257 -5.24 -9.11 -3.18
CA THR A 257 -5.39 -9.48 -1.77
C THR A 257 -4.49 -8.63 -0.86
N VAL A 258 -4.81 -8.58 0.44
CA VAL A 258 -3.95 -7.97 1.46
C VAL A 258 -2.59 -8.68 1.53
N HIS A 259 -2.53 -9.98 1.27
CA HIS A 259 -1.25 -10.69 1.20
C HIS A 259 -0.37 -10.17 0.07
N ALA A 260 -0.96 -9.80 -1.07
CA ALA A 260 -0.23 -9.17 -2.17
C ALA A 260 0.31 -7.78 -1.77
N VAL A 261 -0.37 -7.04 -0.89
CA VAL A 261 0.17 -5.79 -0.32
C VAL A 261 1.44 -6.03 0.48
N ARG A 262 1.41 -7.00 1.39
CA ARG A 262 2.59 -7.40 2.19
C ARG A 262 3.73 -7.89 1.31
N GLY A 263 3.38 -8.69 0.30
CA GLY A 263 4.28 -9.12 -0.75
C GLY A 263 4.91 -7.96 -1.50
N TYR A 264 4.11 -6.98 -1.92
CA TYR A 264 4.58 -5.83 -2.69
C TYR A 264 5.63 -5.04 -1.92
N ALA A 265 5.42 -4.82 -0.61
CA ALA A 265 6.36 -4.12 0.25
C ALA A 265 7.74 -4.79 0.35
N VAL A 266 7.85 -6.09 0.01
CA VAL A 266 9.12 -6.86 0.03
C VAL A 266 9.64 -7.16 -1.37
N THR A 267 8.78 -7.51 -2.31
CA THR A 267 9.18 -8.03 -3.63
C THR A 267 8.99 -7.03 -4.76
N GLY A 268 8.26 -5.92 -4.55
CA GLY A 268 8.01 -4.91 -5.58
C GLY A 268 9.29 -4.35 -6.17
N LEU A 269 10.28 -4.03 -5.33
CA LEU A 269 11.60 -3.57 -5.74
C LEU A 269 12.38 -4.63 -6.55
N THR A 270 12.20 -5.91 -6.23
CA THR A 270 12.76 -7.01 -7.03
C THR A 270 12.08 -7.08 -8.39
N GLY A 271 10.77 -6.82 -8.46
CA GLY A 271 10.02 -6.71 -9.71
C GLY A 271 10.54 -5.62 -10.64
N GLU A 272 10.92 -4.45 -10.08
CA GLU A 272 11.48 -3.33 -10.86
C GLU A 272 12.80 -3.68 -11.57
N LEU A 273 13.67 -4.45 -10.91
CA LEU A 273 14.91 -4.96 -11.52
C LEU A 273 14.65 -6.15 -12.44
N GLY A 274 13.65 -6.96 -12.09
CA GLY A 274 13.26 -8.16 -12.80
C GLY A 274 14.35 -9.23 -12.95
N PRO A 275 15.15 -9.61 -11.93
CA PRO A 275 16.04 -10.78 -12.02
C PRO A 275 15.24 -12.09 -11.89
N VAL A 276 14.16 -12.09 -11.10
CA VAL A 276 13.28 -13.25 -10.85
C VAL A 276 11.81 -12.93 -11.10
N SER A 277 10.98 -13.95 -11.30
CA SER A 277 9.52 -13.80 -11.18
C SER A 277 9.19 -13.46 -9.73
N ILE A 278 8.26 -12.52 -9.54
CA ILE A 278 7.71 -12.12 -8.24
C ILE A 278 6.22 -12.51 -8.14
N GLY A 279 5.81 -13.57 -8.85
CA GLY A 279 4.44 -14.09 -8.81
C GLY A 279 3.42 -13.37 -9.67
N ILE A 280 3.75 -12.23 -10.28
CA ILE A 280 2.88 -11.60 -11.30
C ILE A 280 2.66 -12.61 -12.44
N GLY A 281 1.38 -12.79 -12.83
CA GLY A 281 0.97 -13.84 -13.77
C GLY A 281 0.63 -15.19 -13.13
N THR A 282 0.54 -15.26 -11.80
CA THR A 282 0.07 -16.42 -11.02
C THR A 282 -1.13 -16.03 -10.13
N ALA A 283 -1.69 -16.98 -9.38
CA ALA A 283 -2.67 -16.70 -8.33
C ALA A 283 -2.07 -16.09 -7.04
N SER A 284 -0.76 -15.84 -7.01
CA SER A 284 -0.01 -15.40 -5.82
C SER A 284 0.95 -14.25 -6.15
N PRO A 285 0.48 -13.14 -6.73
CA PRO A 285 1.35 -12.01 -7.04
C PRO A 285 2.00 -11.45 -5.78
N PHE A 286 3.29 -11.16 -5.87
CA PHE A 286 4.17 -10.64 -4.81
C PHE A 286 4.41 -11.56 -3.61
N THR A 287 3.72 -12.70 -3.51
CA THR A 287 3.88 -13.67 -2.40
C THR A 287 4.64 -14.92 -2.81
N VAL A 288 5.15 -14.96 -4.05
CA VAL A 288 6.14 -15.94 -4.49
C VAL A 288 7.29 -15.25 -5.21
N ILE A 289 8.48 -15.84 -5.11
CA ILE A 289 9.64 -15.47 -5.91
C ILE A 289 10.26 -16.71 -6.55
N GLY A 290 10.77 -16.60 -7.77
CA GLY A 290 11.25 -17.78 -8.48
C GLY A 290 11.84 -17.54 -9.86
N ALA A 291 12.66 -18.50 -10.29
CA ALA A 291 13.16 -18.60 -11.66
C ALA A 291 13.31 -20.09 -12.01
N PRO A 292 13.38 -20.46 -13.31
CA PRO A 292 13.57 -21.86 -13.72
C PRO A 292 14.82 -22.54 -13.13
N THR A 293 15.82 -21.74 -12.75
CA THR A 293 17.12 -22.20 -12.25
C THR A 293 17.39 -21.76 -10.81
N LEU A 294 16.41 -21.20 -10.09
CA LEU A 294 16.65 -20.67 -8.74
C LEU A 294 16.79 -21.82 -7.73
N ALA A 295 17.99 -22.00 -7.19
CA ALA A 295 18.26 -22.97 -6.13
C ALA A 295 17.75 -22.50 -4.76
N PHE A 296 17.36 -23.46 -3.92
CA PHE A 296 17.01 -23.18 -2.54
C PHE A 296 18.26 -22.86 -1.71
N ASP A 297 18.20 -21.80 -0.91
CA ASP A 297 19.28 -21.22 -0.13
C ASP A 297 18.78 -20.92 1.28
N THR A 298 19.30 -21.66 2.25
CA THR A 298 18.98 -21.47 3.67
C THR A 298 19.46 -20.13 4.23
N ILE A 299 20.48 -19.51 3.62
CA ILE A 299 20.97 -18.18 4.00
C ILE A 299 19.89 -17.15 3.71
N LEU A 300 19.27 -17.20 2.52
CA LEU A 300 18.15 -16.32 2.17
C LEU A 300 17.00 -16.47 3.16
N VAL A 301 16.60 -17.70 3.48
CA VAL A 301 15.53 -17.99 4.45
C VAL A 301 15.83 -17.38 5.82
N ARG A 302 17.03 -17.65 6.36
CA ARG A 302 17.45 -17.11 7.67
C ARG A 302 17.52 -15.59 7.67
N ARG A 303 17.96 -14.99 6.56
CA ARG A 303 18.09 -13.55 6.41
C ARG A 303 16.72 -12.87 6.37
N LEU A 304 15.79 -13.41 5.59
CA LEU A 304 14.41 -12.92 5.51
C LEU A 304 13.68 -13.03 6.86
N ALA A 305 13.90 -14.12 7.59
CA ALA A 305 13.30 -14.32 8.92
C ALA A 305 13.68 -13.22 9.92
N ARG A 306 14.90 -12.66 9.84
CA ARG A 306 15.33 -11.53 10.70
C ARG A 306 14.51 -10.25 10.49
N TYR A 307 13.85 -10.13 9.35
CA TYR A 307 13.01 -8.97 8.99
C TYR A 307 11.52 -9.32 8.96
N GLY A 308 11.13 -10.45 9.56
CA GLY A 308 9.73 -10.86 9.71
C GLY A 308 9.13 -11.51 8.45
N VAL A 309 9.96 -12.04 7.54
CA VAL A 309 9.51 -12.74 6.32
C VAL A 309 9.85 -14.22 6.42
N ILE A 310 8.84 -15.07 6.33
CA ILE A 310 8.96 -16.52 6.31
C ILE A 310 9.04 -16.96 4.84
N ALA A 311 10.12 -17.65 4.49
CA ALA A 311 10.33 -18.18 3.15
C ALA A 311 10.34 -19.71 3.19
N GLN A 312 9.51 -20.33 2.35
CA GLN A 312 9.39 -21.79 2.20
C GLN A 312 9.59 -22.18 0.74
N ALA A 313 10.13 -23.36 0.47
CA ALA A 313 10.35 -23.81 -0.90
C ALA A 313 9.05 -23.77 -1.72
N ALA A 314 9.14 -23.27 -2.96
CA ALA A 314 8.03 -23.20 -3.90
C ALA A 314 8.42 -23.79 -5.25
N ARG A 315 7.40 -24.33 -5.92
CA ARG A 315 7.45 -24.70 -7.34
C ARG A 315 6.14 -24.28 -7.99
N TYR A 316 6.21 -23.42 -8.99
CA TYR A 316 5.02 -22.84 -9.62
C TYR A 316 5.28 -22.52 -11.10
N ASN A 317 4.22 -22.29 -11.88
CA ASN A 317 4.32 -21.99 -13.31
C ASN A 317 3.51 -20.72 -13.62
N PRO A 318 4.16 -19.57 -13.91
CA PRO A 318 3.46 -18.35 -14.31
C PRO A 318 2.71 -18.53 -15.63
N ALA A 319 1.44 -18.14 -15.69
CA ALA A 319 0.68 -18.21 -16.93
C ALA A 319 1.12 -17.14 -17.94
N VAL A 320 1.48 -15.96 -17.43
CA VAL A 320 1.94 -14.77 -18.18
C VAL A 320 3.09 -14.08 -17.44
N GLY A 321 3.68 -13.05 -18.04
CA GLY A 321 4.74 -12.26 -17.41
C GLY A 321 6.11 -12.95 -17.43
N LYS A 322 6.94 -12.65 -16.43
CA LYS A 322 8.32 -13.14 -16.39
C LYS A 322 8.37 -14.65 -16.18
N PHE A 323 9.11 -15.34 -17.05
CA PHE A 323 9.17 -16.80 -17.13
C PHE A 323 7.81 -17.46 -17.42
N ALA A 324 6.95 -16.79 -18.19
CA ALA A 324 5.67 -17.37 -18.62
C ALA A 324 5.83 -18.78 -19.19
N ARG A 325 4.96 -19.68 -18.74
CA ARG A 325 4.89 -21.09 -19.11
C ARG A 325 6.12 -21.93 -18.78
N GLN A 326 7.03 -21.40 -17.94
CA GLN A 326 8.19 -22.12 -17.44
C GLN A 326 7.99 -22.44 -15.96
N VAL A 327 8.34 -23.66 -15.56
CA VAL A 327 8.34 -24.05 -14.15
C VAL A 327 9.44 -23.28 -13.42
N CYS A 328 9.06 -22.46 -12.46
CA CYS A 328 9.97 -21.77 -11.54
C CYS A 328 10.10 -22.57 -10.24
N THR A 329 11.33 -22.71 -9.76
CA THR A 329 11.62 -23.04 -8.35
C THR A 329 11.91 -21.76 -7.59
N GLY A 330 11.72 -21.76 -6.28
CA GLY A 330 11.98 -20.58 -5.45
C GLY A 330 11.28 -20.66 -4.11
N TYR A 331 10.57 -19.59 -3.74
CA TYR A 331 10.02 -19.44 -2.40
C TYR A 331 8.58 -18.92 -2.38
N TYR A 332 7.74 -19.53 -1.54
CA TYR A 332 6.53 -18.92 -1.01
C TYR A 332 6.93 -18.01 0.14
N LEU A 333 6.38 -16.81 0.15
CA LEU A 333 6.64 -15.79 1.15
C LEU A 333 5.38 -15.57 2.00
N ALA A 334 5.53 -15.72 3.30
CA ALA A 334 4.56 -15.30 4.30
C ALA A 334 5.17 -14.19 5.17
N PHE A 335 4.33 -13.33 5.71
CA PHE A 335 4.76 -12.11 6.38
C PHE A 335 4.23 -12.12 7.81
N SER A 336 5.11 -11.82 8.76
CA SER A 336 4.73 -11.62 10.15
C SER A 336 3.79 -10.44 10.28
N MET A 337 2.84 -10.57 11.20
CA MET A 337 1.79 -9.59 11.48
C MET A 337 2.13 -8.65 12.63
N ASN A 338 3.39 -8.66 13.08
CA ASN A 338 3.84 -7.85 14.21
C ASN A 338 4.61 -6.59 13.74
N ASP A 339 4.73 -5.64 14.66
CA ASP A 339 5.39 -4.34 14.42
C ASP A 339 6.91 -4.46 14.16
N ASP A 340 7.47 -5.65 14.41
CA ASP A 340 8.88 -5.94 14.20
C ASP A 340 9.24 -6.17 12.73
N VAL A 341 8.27 -6.44 11.85
CA VAL A 341 8.51 -6.63 10.42
C VAL A 341 9.18 -5.40 9.79
N LYS A 342 10.18 -5.63 8.92
CA LYS A 342 10.93 -4.58 8.20
C LYS A 342 10.95 -4.88 6.70
N PRO A 343 9.84 -4.58 5.98
CA PRO A 343 9.65 -5.05 4.61
C PRO A 343 10.70 -4.51 3.62
N PHE A 344 11.11 -3.25 3.78
CA PHE A 344 12.09 -2.65 2.87
C PHE A 344 13.48 -3.24 3.06
N ARG A 345 13.92 -3.45 4.31
CA ARG A 345 15.16 -4.17 4.58
C ARG A 345 15.09 -5.62 4.12
N ALA A 346 13.95 -6.29 4.26
CA ALA A 346 13.74 -7.62 3.69
C ALA A 346 13.90 -7.62 2.16
N ALA A 347 13.39 -6.59 1.46
CA ALA A 347 13.53 -6.43 0.01
C ALA A 347 15.00 -6.30 -0.42
N LEU A 348 15.78 -5.48 0.27
CA LEU A 348 17.20 -5.31 -0.03
C LEU A 348 18.02 -6.55 0.35
N ALA A 349 17.67 -7.21 1.44
CA ALA A 349 18.30 -8.45 1.86
C ALA A 349 18.04 -9.58 0.85
N LEU A 350 16.82 -9.66 0.33
CA LEU A 350 16.44 -10.58 -0.74
C LEU A 350 17.35 -10.38 -1.96
N LEU A 351 17.45 -9.15 -2.46
CA LEU A 351 18.27 -8.83 -3.63
C LEU A 351 19.76 -9.09 -3.39
N SER A 352 20.29 -8.68 -2.23
CA SER A 352 21.70 -8.89 -1.88
C SER A 352 22.08 -10.37 -1.80
N VAL A 353 21.24 -11.22 -1.19
CA VAL A 353 21.51 -12.66 -1.10
C VAL A 353 21.31 -13.34 -2.46
N LEU A 354 20.28 -12.96 -3.22
CA LEU A 354 20.07 -13.51 -4.57
C LEU A 354 21.23 -13.17 -5.51
N HIS A 355 21.71 -11.92 -5.50
CA HIS A 355 22.85 -11.52 -6.34
C HIS A 355 24.08 -12.37 -6.04
N ARG A 356 24.43 -12.51 -4.76
CA ARG A 356 25.61 -13.27 -4.32
C ARG A 356 25.52 -14.77 -4.60
N SER A 357 24.35 -15.37 -4.38
CA SER A 357 24.15 -16.82 -4.49
C SER A 357 23.81 -17.27 -5.92
N GLN A 358 23.26 -16.37 -6.74
CA GLN A 358 22.75 -16.65 -8.08
C GLN A 358 23.10 -15.50 -9.06
N PRO A 359 24.39 -15.16 -9.25
CA PRO A 359 24.79 -14.00 -10.07
C PRO A 359 24.32 -14.10 -11.52
N ALA A 360 24.11 -15.32 -12.05
CA ALA A 360 23.58 -15.53 -13.40
C ALA A 360 22.17 -14.94 -13.63
N LEU A 361 21.42 -14.62 -12.57
CA LEU A 361 20.11 -13.95 -12.67
C LEU A 361 20.24 -12.42 -12.87
N PHE A 362 21.45 -11.87 -12.71
CA PHE A 362 21.75 -10.45 -12.75
C PHE A 362 22.76 -10.18 -13.88
N PRO A 363 22.31 -9.83 -15.10
CA PRO A 363 23.23 -9.56 -16.20
C PRO A 363 24.05 -8.29 -15.95
N ASP A 364 25.30 -8.23 -16.42
CA ASP A 364 26.19 -7.06 -16.25
C ASP A 364 25.57 -5.75 -16.77
N SER A 365 24.74 -5.84 -17.81
CA SER A 365 24.00 -4.71 -18.38
C SER A 365 22.91 -4.15 -17.45
N LEU A 366 22.57 -4.84 -16.35
CA LEU A 366 21.51 -4.42 -15.43
C LEU A 366 21.83 -3.06 -14.82
N ALA A 367 23.09 -2.79 -14.46
CA ALA A 367 23.50 -1.56 -13.78
C ALA A 367 23.20 -0.28 -14.59
N SER A 368 23.27 -0.36 -15.92
CA SER A 368 23.00 0.75 -16.85
C SER A 368 21.61 0.70 -17.49
N SER A 369 20.77 -0.25 -17.08
CA SER A 369 19.45 -0.47 -17.66
C SER A 369 18.42 0.56 -17.20
N ARG A 370 17.32 0.66 -17.95
CA ARG A 370 16.13 1.43 -17.54
C ARG A 370 15.56 0.93 -16.21
N GLN A 371 15.63 -0.38 -15.98
CA GLN A 371 15.19 -1.06 -14.75
C GLN A 371 15.98 -0.58 -13.54
N ALA A 372 17.31 -0.46 -13.65
CA ALA A 372 18.15 0.13 -12.59
C ALA A 372 17.75 1.58 -12.28
N GLY A 373 17.49 2.37 -13.32
CA GLY A 373 16.99 3.75 -13.16
C GLY A 373 15.64 3.81 -12.41
N MET A 374 14.73 2.87 -12.69
CA MET A 374 13.44 2.79 -12.00
C MET A 374 13.58 2.29 -10.57
N PHE A 375 14.42 1.27 -10.35
CA PHE A 375 14.76 0.76 -9.03
C PHE A 375 15.34 1.86 -8.14
N ASN A 376 16.30 2.64 -8.63
CA ASN A 376 16.89 3.74 -7.86
C ASN A 376 15.84 4.79 -7.47
N LYS A 377 14.86 5.07 -8.33
CA LYS A 377 13.72 5.96 -8.01
C LYS A 377 12.79 5.34 -6.96
N ALA A 378 12.46 4.06 -7.07
CA ALA A 378 11.59 3.35 -6.13
C ALA A 378 12.24 3.25 -4.73
N VAL A 379 13.51 2.85 -4.69
CA VAL A 379 14.36 2.81 -3.48
C VAL A 379 14.62 4.21 -2.93
N GLY A 380 14.71 5.21 -3.80
CA GLY A 380 15.05 6.58 -3.43
C GLY A 380 16.53 6.76 -3.10
N SER A 381 17.41 5.92 -3.65
CA SER A 381 18.86 6.02 -3.48
C SER A 381 19.56 5.49 -4.71
N SER A 382 20.54 6.22 -5.22
CA SER A 382 21.43 5.78 -6.31
C SER A 382 22.63 4.96 -5.80
N ALA A 383 22.84 4.90 -4.48
CA ALA A 383 23.98 4.22 -3.86
C ALA A 383 23.70 2.75 -3.49
N ILE A 384 22.43 2.36 -3.31
CA ILE A 384 22.06 1.02 -2.85
C ILE A 384 22.30 -0.05 -3.94
N LEU A 385 21.88 0.19 -5.19
CA LEU A 385 22.03 -0.80 -6.25
C LEU A 385 23.51 -1.14 -6.55
N PRO A 386 24.44 -0.16 -6.66
CA PRO A 386 25.86 -0.47 -6.84
C PRO A 386 26.44 -1.34 -5.73
N LEU A 387 26.05 -1.11 -4.47
CA LEU A 387 26.49 -1.95 -3.34
C LEU A 387 25.96 -3.38 -3.45
N ILE A 388 24.70 -3.57 -3.88
CA ILE A 388 24.15 -4.90 -4.12
C ILE A 388 24.93 -5.61 -5.23
N LEU A 389 25.15 -4.95 -6.37
CA LEU A 389 25.79 -5.55 -7.55
C LEU A 389 27.31 -5.77 -7.39
N SER A 390 27.94 -5.14 -6.39
CA SER A 390 29.35 -5.36 -6.03
C SER A 390 29.54 -6.28 -4.83
N ASP A 391 28.48 -6.95 -4.37
CA ASP A 391 28.45 -7.78 -3.17
C ASP A 391 28.97 -7.05 -1.91
N GLY A 392 28.71 -5.74 -1.84
CA GLY A 392 29.04 -4.87 -0.73
C GLY A 392 28.52 -5.37 0.62
N SER A 393 29.07 -4.80 1.70
CA SER A 393 28.71 -5.25 3.04
C SER A 393 27.24 -4.96 3.34
N TRP A 394 26.58 -5.91 4.02
CA TRP A 394 25.20 -5.68 4.44
C TRP A 394 25.07 -4.49 5.39
N THR A 395 26.09 -4.24 6.22
CA THR A 395 26.12 -3.10 7.14
C THR A 395 25.97 -1.79 6.38
N ASP A 396 26.65 -1.64 5.24
CA ASP A 396 26.57 -0.43 4.43
C ASP A 396 25.20 -0.29 3.74
N ILE A 397 24.68 -1.41 3.20
CA ILE A 397 23.34 -1.45 2.59
C ILE A 397 22.27 -1.08 3.63
N GLU A 398 22.34 -1.65 4.83
CA GLU A 398 21.39 -1.41 5.91
C GLU A 398 21.47 0.02 6.46
N ALA A 399 22.68 0.59 6.56
CA ALA A 399 22.86 1.98 6.94
C ALA A 399 22.17 2.94 5.97
N LEU A 400 22.32 2.71 4.66
CA LEU A 400 21.60 3.47 3.64
C LEU A 400 20.10 3.22 3.70
N ALA A 401 19.69 1.98 3.98
CA ALA A 401 18.28 1.59 4.01
C ALA A 401 17.47 2.27 5.13
N VAL A 402 18.11 2.82 6.15
CA VAL A 402 17.45 3.52 7.27
C VAL A 402 17.79 5.00 7.33
N ALA A 403 18.48 5.54 6.31
CA ALA A 403 18.88 6.95 6.26
C ALA A 403 17.66 7.88 6.34
N GLY A 404 17.65 8.77 7.34
CA GLY A 404 16.56 9.72 7.59
C GLY A 404 15.30 9.12 8.22
N LEU A 405 15.26 7.83 8.54
CA LEU A 405 14.08 7.16 9.08
C LEU A 405 13.67 7.73 10.45
N GLN A 406 14.62 7.98 11.35
CA GLN A 406 14.34 8.55 12.67
C GLN A 406 13.80 9.98 12.60
N ASP A 407 14.33 10.79 11.69
CA ASP A 407 13.82 12.14 11.44
C ASP A 407 12.37 12.12 10.95
N PHE A 408 12.04 11.17 10.08
CA PHE A 408 10.66 10.98 9.64
C PHE A 408 9.75 10.53 10.77
N LEU A 409 10.17 9.57 11.60
CA LEU A 409 9.39 9.09 12.74
C LEU A 409 9.04 10.25 13.68
N LYS A 410 10.00 11.11 14.00
CA LYS A 410 9.77 12.32 14.79
C LYS A 410 8.88 13.34 14.07
N ARG A 411 9.07 13.53 12.76
CA ARG A 411 8.25 14.47 11.97
C ARG A 411 6.78 14.04 11.95
N ARG A 412 6.50 12.74 11.74
CA ARG A 412 5.12 12.26 11.55
C ARG A 412 4.25 12.37 12.78
N GLU A 413 4.82 12.35 13.99
CA GLU A 413 4.10 12.47 15.25
C GLU A 413 3.14 13.68 15.29
N LYS A 414 3.54 14.80 14.67
CA LYS A 414 2.72 16.03 14.59
C LYS A 414 1.43 15.87 13.78
N TYR A 415 1.39 14.86 12.91
CA TYR A 415 0.38 14.69 11.88
C TYR A 415 -0.44 13.42 12.05
N LEU A 416 -0.10 12.57 13.02
CA LEU A 416 -0.87 11.36 13.29
C LEU A 416 -2.27 11.71 13.79
N LEU A 417 -3.28 11.04 13.26
CA LEU A 417 -4.69 11.26 13.60
C LEU A 417 -5.25 10.18 14.53
N TYR A 418 -4.51 9.09 14.76
CA TYR A 418 -4.95 7.85 15.40
C TYR A 418 -3.91 7.25 16.32
#